data_AF-A0A2V6PKG4-F1
#
_entry.id   AF-A0A2V6PKG4-F1
#
_cell.length_a   1.000
_cell.length_b   1.000
_cell.length_c   1.000
_cell.angle_alpha   90.00
_cell.angle_beta   90.00
_cell.angle_gamma   90.00
#
_symmetry.space_group_name_H-M   'P 1'
#
loop_
_entity.id
_entity.type
_entity.pdbx_description
1 polymer ?
#
loop_
_entity_poly.entity_id
_entity_poly.type
_entity_poly.pdbx_seq_one_letter_code
_entity_poly.pdbx_strand_id
1 'polypeptide(L)'
;MNKLILTGLTHPGSFELEPGFNTLGRNPTNDFRVHDVTVSSFHCEIVVSEDSVLVRDLGSTNGTYIDGQSIHEAQLNSGQILRLGSAEMRLESQPAAEPAHIAIPELQIEPPPSSETLADGSISCLNHREDRACVKCVKCHKAFCEDCVHVLRLAGGNTRI
;
A
#
# COMPACT_ATOMS: atom_id res chain seq x y z
N MET A 1 1.85 3.21 27.53
CA MET A 1 1.07 1.97 27.63
C MET A 1 0.19 1.89 26.40
N ASN A 2 0.24 0.76 25.69
CA ASN A 2 -0.49 0.58 24.43
C ASN A 2 -1.79 -0.14 24.74
N LYS A 3 -2.93 0.41 24.30
CA LYS A 3 -4.25 -0.10 24.63
C LYS A 3 -5.04 -0.36 23.36
N LEU A 4 -5.62 -1.54 23.23
CA LEU A 4 -6.57 -1.84 22.15
C LEU A 4 -7.98 -1.56 22.64
N ILE A 5 -8.68 -0.68 21.92
CA ILE A 5 -10.09 -0.36 22.16
C ILE A 5 -10.93 -1.05 21.11
N LEU A 6 -11.85 -1.92 21.53
CA LEU A 6 -12.79 -2.56 20.63
C LEU A 6 -13.92 -1.62 20.31
N THR A 7 -14.16 -1.42 19.02
CA THR A 7 -15.18 -0.53 18.49
C THR A 7 -16.13 -1.35 17.63
N GLY A 8 -17.44 -1.17 17.75
CA GLY A 8 -18.39 -1.83 16.83
C GLY A 8 -18.76 -3.28 17.14
N LEU A 9 -18.26 -3.89 18.23
CA LEU A 9 -18.81 -5.16 18.73
C LEU A 9 -20.00 -4.93 19.67
N THR A 10 -20.85 -5.95 19.82
CA THR A 10 -21.97 -5.99 20.79
C THR A 10 -21.52 -5.70 22.23
N HIS A 11 -20.23 -5.87 22.53
CA HIS A 11 -19.64 -5.55 23.81
C HIS A 11 -18.41 -4.66 23.59
N PRO A 12 -18.46 -3.35 23.94
CA PRO A 12 -17.26 -2.53 23.97
C PRO A 12 -16.30 -3.11 25.01
N GLY A 13 -15.06 -3.31 24.60
CA GLY A 13 -13.99 -3.87 25.42
C GLY A 13 -12.74 -3.05 25.26
N SER A 14 -11.88 -3.07 26.27
CA SER A 14 -10.57 -2.47 26.16
C SER A 14 -9.53 -3.39 26.78
N PHE A 15 -8.46 -3.65 26.05
CA PHE A 15 -7.40 -4.55 26.44
C PHE A 15 -6.08 -3.81 26.46
N GLU A 16 -5.30 -4.00 27.53
CA GLU A 16 -3.96 -3.42 27.62
C GLU A 16 -2.97 -4.43 27.06
N LEU A 17 -2.17 -3.99 26.08
CA LEU A 17 -1.19 -4.84 25.43
C LEU A 17 0.08 -4.94 26.27
N GLU A 18 0.55 -6.17 26.49
CA GLU A 18 1.84 -6.43 27.14
C GLU A 18 2.99 -6.41 26.11
N PRO A 19 4.21 -6.01 26.49
CA PRO A 19 5.38 -6.13 25.62
C PRO A 19 5.64 -7.61 25.29
N GLY A 20 5.87 -7.91 24.01
CA GLY A 20 6.00 -9.28 23.51
C GLY A 20 4.77 -9.75 22.72
N PHE A 21 4.39 -11.01 22.88
CA PHE A 21 3.38 -11.68 22.05
C PHE A 21 2.00 -11.66 22.72
N ASN A 22 1.03 -11.05 22.05
CA ASN A 22 -0.36 -10.96 22.50
C ASN A 22 -1.23 -11.68 21.46
N THR A 23 -1.90 -12.76 21.85
CA THR A 23 -2.70 -13.57 20.91
C THR A 23 -4.17 -13.12 20.94
N LEU A 24 -4.79 -13.01 19.77
CA LEU A 24 -6.16 -12.56 19.60
C LEU A 24 -6.99 -13.60 18.88
N GLY A 25 -8.19 -13.85 19.39
CA GLY A 25 -9.16 -14.71 18.72
C GLY A 25 -10.31 -15.14 19.61
N ARG A 26 -11.17 -16.02 19.10
CA ARG A 26 -12.38 -16.45 19.81
C ARG A 26 -12.10 -17.42 20.96
N ASN A 27 -10.97 -18.12 20.92
CA ASN A 27 -10.60 -19.10 21.93
C ASN A 27 -10.30 -18.40 23.28
N PRO A 28 -10.83 -18.87 24.42
CA PRO A 28 -10.49 -18.34 25.73
C PRO A 28 -9.02 -18.52 26.15
N THR A 29 -8.24 -19.33 25.44
CA THR A 29 -6.80 -19.45 25.69
C THR A 29 -5.98 -18.31 25.10
N ASN A 30 -6.58 -17.45 24.28
CA ASN A 30 -5.91 -16.26 23.78
C ASN A 30 -5.83 -15.22 24.88
N ASP A 31 -4.77 -14.41 24.78
CA ASP A 31 -4.53 -13.28 25.65
C ASP A 31 -5.71 -12.29 25.63
N PHE A 32 -6.24 -12.05 24.42
CA PHE A 32 -7.47 -11.30 24.25
C PHE A 32 -8.55 -12.10 23.50
N ARG A 33 -9.66 -12.32 24.20
CA ARG A 33 -10.81 -13.06 23.68
C ARG A 33 -11.79 -12.16 22.95
N VAL A 34 -11.95 -12.40 21.66
CA VAL A 34 -12.96 -11.72 20.83
C VAL A 34 -14.26 -12.53 20.82
N HIS A 35 -15.35 -11.92 21.26
CA HIS A 35 -16.68 -12.55 21.29
C HIS A 35 -17.43 -12.40 19.97
N ASP A 36 -16.79 -12.77 18.87
CA ASP A 36 -17.38 -12.68 17.53
C ASP A 36 -17.29 -14.03 16.79
N VAL A 37 -18.34 -14.37 16.05
CA VAL A 37 -18.45 -15.66 15.34
C VAL A 37 -17.62 -15.69 14.06
N THR A 38 -17.31 -14.53 13.48
CA THR A 38 -16.49 -14.38 12.28
C THR A 38 -14.99 -14.40 12.59
N VAL A 39 -14.63 -14.29 13.87
CA VAL A 39 -13.24 -14.37 14.32
C VAL A 39 -12.87 -15.82 14.59
N SER A 40 -11.71 -16.21 14.07
CA SER A 40 -11.15 -17.56 14.20
C SER A 40 -10.71 -17.82 15.64
N SER A 41 -10.62 -19.11 16.04
CA SER A 41 -10.18 -19.49 17.39
C SER A 41 -8.82 -18.90 17.74
N PHE A 42 -7.84 -18.99 16.84
CA PHE A 42 -6.57 -18.26 16.86
C PHE A 42 -6.53 -17.46 15.57
N HIS A 43 -6.71 -16.14 15.64
CA HIS A 43 -6.95 -15.32 14.45
C HIS A 43 -5.69 -14.56 14.06
N CYS A 44 -5.14 -13.79 14.99
CA CYS A 44 -3.92 -13.05 14.79
C CYS A 44 -3.11 -12.95 16.08
N GLU A 45 -1.85 -12.61 15.93
CA GLU A 45 -0.92 -12.30 17.02
C GLU A 45 -0.43 -10.86 16.85
N ILE A 46 -0.31 -10.16 17.96
CA ILE A 46 0.21 -8.80 18.03
C ILE A 46 1.53 -8.84 18.80
N VAL A 47 2.60 -8.45 18.13
CA VAL A 47 3.93 -8.36 18.70
C VAL A 47 4.22 -6.91 19.05
N VAL A 48 4.31 -6.63 20.34
CA VAL A 48 4.57 -5.30 20.86
C VAL A 48 6.06 -5.20 21.19
N SER A 49 6.75 -4.36 20.44
CA SER A 49 8.14 -3.96 20.70
C SER A 49 8.17 -2.57 21.33
N GLU A 50 9.35 -2.11 21.73
CA GLU A 50 9.54 -0.80 22.39
C GLU A 50 9.05 0.37 21.53
N ASP A 51 9.21 0.28 20.20
CA ASP A 51 8.90 1.36 19.26
C ASP A 51 7.73 1.03 18.29
N SER A 52 7.40 -0.25 18.11
CA SER A 52 6.48 -0.69 17.07
C SER A 52 5.52 -1.78 17.53
N VAL A 53 4.30 -1.75 17.00
CA VAL A 53 3.29 -2.81 17.18
C VAL A 53 3.10 -3.52 15.84
N LEU A 54 3.49 -4.79 15.76
CA LEU A 54 3.33 -5.63 14.58
C LEU A 54 2.12 -6.53 14.74
N VAL A 55 1.32 -6.70 13.69
CA VAL A 55 0.18 -7.61 13.65
C VAL A 55 0.46 -8.69 12.63
N ARG A 56 0.28 -9.94 13.01
CA ARG A 56 0.49 -11.12 12.18
C ARG A 56 -0.77 -11.98 12.15
N ASP A 57 -1.26 -12.26 10.95
CA ASP A 57 -2.38 -13.17 10.71
C ASP A 57 -1.92 -14.63 10.85
N LEU A 58 -2.66 -15.45 11.60
CA LEU A 58 -2.33 -16.86 11.86
C LEU A 58 -3.08 -17.82 10.91
N GLY A 59 -3.49 -17.35 9.72
CA GLY A 59 -4.32 -18.11 8.80
C GLY A 59 -5.80 -17.98 9.14
N SER A 60 -6.24 -16.75 9.43
CA SER A 60 -7.63 -16.52 9.75
C SER A 60 -8.58 -16.81 8.58
N THR A 61 -9.81 -17.20 8.88
CA THR A 61 -10.79 -17.59 7.85
C THR A 61 -11.31 -16.39 7.05
N ASN A 62 -11.50 -15.25 7.70
CA ASN A 62 -12.02 -14.03 7.07
C ASN A 62 -10.93 -13.01 6.70
N GLY A 63 -9.68 -13.28 7.08
CA GLY A 63 -8.56 -12.36 6.92
C GLY A 63 -8.48 -11.30 8.02
N THR A 64 -7.28 -10.76 8.17
CA THR A 64 -6.96 -9.60 9.01
C THR A 64 -6.81 -8.38 8.12
N TYR A 65 -7.40 -7.24 8.50
CA TYR A 65 -7.32 -6.00 7.75
C TYR A 65 -6.85 -4.84 8.62
N ILE A 66 -6.01 -3.96 8.09
CA ILE A 66 -5.64 -2.68 8.72
C ILE A 66 -6.13 -1.56 7.79
N ASP A 67 -6.97 -0.66 8.30
CA ASP A 67 -7.57 0.44 7.54
C ASP A 67 -8.27 -0.02 6.24
N GLY A 68 -8.81 -1.24 6.26
CA GLY A 68 -9.46 -1.88 5.11
C GLY A 68 -8.55 -2.65 4.15
N GLN A 69 -7.22 -2.61 4.33
CA GLN A 69 -6.27 -3.39 3.53
C GLN A 69 -5.99 -4.75 4.17
N SER A 70 -6.11 -5.84 3.41
CA SER A 70 -5.79 -7.19 3.91
C SER A 70 -4.30 -7.35 4.14
N ILE A 71 -3.92 -7.85 5.30
CA ILE A 71 -2.52 -8.06 5.68
C ILE A 71 -2.28 -9.50 6.09
N HIS A 72 -1.05 -9.98 5.84
CA HIS A 72 -0.54 -11.19 6.46
C HIS A 72 0.36 -10.85 7.64
N GLU A 73 1.19 -9.82 7.48
CA GLU A 73 2.00 -9.22 8.53
C GLU A 73 2.14 -7.73 8.23
N ALA A 74 1.84 -6.86 9.19
CA ALA A 74 1.92 -5.42 9.01
C ALA A 74 2.04 -4.68 10.35
N GLN A 75 2.67 -3.51 10.33
CA GLN A 75 2.74 -2.64 11.50
C GLN A 75 1.42 -1.90 11.70
N LEU A 76 0.88 -1.95 12.92
CA LEU A 76 -0.31 -1.22 13.34
C LEU A 76 0.12 0.02 14.11
N ASN A 77 -0.25 1.19 13.58
CA ASN A 77 0.06 2.48 14.18
C ASN A 77 -1.07 2.94 15.10
N SER A 78 -0.73 3.83 16.02
CA SER A 78 -1.72 4.44 16.91
C SER A 78 -2.81 5.13 16.12
N GLY A 79 -4.06 4.89 16.50
CA GLY A 79 -5.25 5.42 15.86
C GLY A 79 -5.74 4.66 14.62
N GLN A 80 -5.01 3.66 14.14
CA GLN A 80 -5.47 2.82 13.04
C GLN A 80 -6.50 1.79 13.49
N ILE A 81 -7.35 1.38 12.53
CA ILE A 81 -8.40 0.38 12.74
C ILE A 81 -7.90 -0.97 12.24
N LEU A 82 -7.74 -1.90 13.18
CA LEU A 82 -7.54 -3.32 12.93
C LEU A 82 -8.91 -4.00 12.87
N ARG A 83 -9.21 -4.67 11.76
CA ARG A 83 -10.44 -5.42 11.57
C ARG A 83 -10.16 -6.91 11.43
N LEU A 84 -10.78 -7.70 12.29
CA LEU A 84 -10.70 -9.15 12.36
C LEU A 84 -12.08 -9.72 12.01
N GLY A 85 -12.30 -10.16 10.76
CA GLY A 85 -13.65 -10.48 10.29
C GLY A 85 -14.60 -9.27 10.41
N SER A 86 -15.61 -9.37 11.28
CA SER A 86 -16.56 -8.29 11.62
C SER A 86 -16.20 -7.51 12.89
N ALA A 87 -15.15 -7.93 13.61
CA ALA A 87 -14.68 -7.21 14.79
C ALA A 87 -13.75 -6.06 14.40
N GLU A 88 -14.02 -4.85 14.86
CA GLU A 88 -13.17 -3.69 14.65
C GLU A 88 -12.49 -3.26 15.96
N MET A 89 -11.22 -2.94 15.88
CA MET A 89 -10.38 -2.60 17.02
C MET A 89 -9.52 -1.41 16.64
N ARG A 90 -9.40 -0.44 17.54
CA ARG A 90 -8.55 0.73 17.37
C ARG A 90 -7.39 0.65 18.34
N LEU A 91 -6.17 0.82 17.84
CA LEU A 91 -5.02 0.99 18.72
C LEU A 91 -5.02 2.40 19.30
N GLU A 92 -4.96 2.51 20.62
CA GLU A 92 -4.80 3.76 21.35
C GLU A 92 -3.50 3.66 22.15
N SER A 93 -2.48 4.38 21.69
CA SER A 93 -1.20 4.50 22.40
C SER A 93 -1.20 5.85 23.09
N GLN A 94 -1.04 5.88 24.42
CA GLN A 94 -0.69 7.15 25.07
C GLN A 94 0.76 7.46 24.70
N PRO A 95 1.05 8.54 23.95
CA PRO A 95 2.41 8.86 23.58
C PRO A 95 3.18 9.24 24.84
N ALA A 96 4.14 8.40 25.24
CA ALA A 96 5.21 8.85 26.10
C ALA A 96 6.13 9.71 25.22
N ALA A 97 5.93 11.03 25.31
CA ALA A 97 6.83 12.08 24.81
C ALA A 97 7.28 11.99 23.34
N GLU A 98 6.49 12.65 22.48
CA GLU A 98 6.86 13.40 21.26
C GLU A 98 7.71 12.74 20.13
N PRO A 99 7.41 13.08 18.87
CA PRO A 99 7.44 12.16 17.74
C PRO A 99 8.81 12.11 17.04
N ALA A 100 9.20 10.94 16.52
CA ALA A 100 10.29 10.80 15.56
C ALA A 100 9.76 10.20 14.24
N HIS A 101 9.25 11.11 13.40
CA HIS A 101 9.17 11.15 11.93
C HIS A 101 9.92 9.99 11.21
N ILE A 102 9.41 9.30 10.18
CA ILE A 102 9.11 9.79 8.82
C ILE A 102 8.15 8.79 8.13
N ALA A 103 6.84 9.09 8.04
CA ALA A 103 6.14 8.67 6.83
C ALA A 103 6.69 9.60 5.75
N ILE A 104 7.42 9.05 4.78
CA ILE A 104 7.88 9.80 3.61
C ILE A 104 6.59 10.44 3.08
N PRO A 105 6.44 11.78 3.04
CA PRO A 105 5.30 12.36 2.35
C PRO A 105 5.30 11.71 0.98
N GLU A 106 4.18 11.10 0.59
CA GLU A 106 4.05 10.56 -0.75
C GLU A 106 4.54 11.66 -1.68
N LEU A 107 5.74 11.45 -2.23
CA LEU A 107 6.35 12.45 -3.08
C LEU A 107 5.31 12.60 -4.16
N GLN A 108 4.68 13.78 -4.25
CA GLN A 108 3.95 14.14 -5.44
C GLN A 108 5.05 14.15 -6.51
N ILE A 109 5.27 12.99 -7.11
CA ILE A 109 5.96 12.89 -8.39
C ILE A 109 4.94 13.57 -9.29
N GLU A 110 5.10 14.89 -9.44
CA GLU A 110 4.50 15.60 -10.54
C GLU A 110 4.76 14.71 -11.76
N PRO A 111 3.71 14.25 -12.46
CA PRO A 111 3.91 13.38 -13.61
C PRO A 111 4.97 14.07 -14.47
N PRO A 112 6.04 13.34 -14.88
CA PRO A 112 7.10 13.96 -15.67
C PRO A 112 6.40 14.69 -16.82
N PRO A 113 6.78 15.95 -17.14
CA PRO A 113 6.14 16.68 -18.22
C PRO A 113 6.14 15.77 -19.43
N SER A 114 4.95 15.32 -19.80
CA SER A 114 4.76 14.44 -20.92
C SER A 114 5.24 15.19 -22.15
N SER A 115 6.27 14.63 -22.78
CA SER A 115 6.92 15.11 -23.99
C SER A 115 7.95 16.20 -23.74
N GLU A 116 9.22 15.81 -23.86
CA GLU A 116 10.27 16.68 -24.41
C GLU A 116 9.72 17.22 -25.72
N THR A 117 9.22 18.43 -25.62
CA THR A 117 8.65 19.17 -26.72
C THR A 117 9.73 20.17 -27.08
N LEU A 118 10.22 20.14 -28.32
CA LEU A 118 11.06 21.19 -28.88
C LEU A 118 10.40 22.54 -28.54
N ALA A 119 11.19 23.62 -28.40
CA ALA A 119 10.69 24.94 -27.98
C ALA A 119 9.47 25.48 -28.78
N ASP A 120 9.19 24.88 -29.94
CA ASP A 120 8.07 25.13 -30.84
C ASP A 120 6.80 24.27 -30.59
N GLY A 121 6.74 23.44 -29.54
CA GLY A 121 5.55 22.59 -29.31
C GLY A 121 5.57 21.24 -30.04
N SER A 122 6.70 20.85 -30.65
CA SER A 122 6.84 19.63 -31.46
C SER A 122 7.52 18.46 -30.74
N ILE A 123 7.07 17.23 -30.97
CA ILE A 123 7.65 16.00 -30.41
C ILE A 123 9.01 15.71 -31.06
N SER A 124 10.04 15.36 -30.29
CA SER A 124 11.38 14.99 -30.79
C SER A 124 11.47 13.52 -31.21
N CYS A 125 12.39 13.23 -32.13
CA CYS A 125 12.66 11.86 -32.58
C CYS A 125 13.37 11.05 -31.47
N LEU A 126 12.96 9.78 -31.30
CA LEU A 126 13.57 8.87 -30.31
C LEU A 126 15.09 8.73 -30.48
N ASN A 127 15.57 8.67 -31.73
CA ASN A 127 16.99 8.46 -32.03
C ASN A 127 17.76 9.77 -32.21
N HIS A 128 17.06 10.86 -32.55
CA HIS A 128 17.65 12.17 -32.78
C HIS A 128 16.88 13.19 -31.93
N ARG A 129 17.36 13.42 -30.70
CA ARG A 129 16.69 14.26 -29.71
C ARG A 129 16.56 15.74 -30.14
N GLU A 130 17.37 16.15 -31.11
CA GLU A 130 17.38 17.51 -31.67
C GLU A 130 16.49 17.65 -32.91
N ASP A 131 15.97 16.55 -33.45
CA ASP A 131 15.24 16.52 -34.71
C ASP A 131 13.74 16.30 -34.49
N ARG A 132 12.91 16.96 -35.29
CA ARG A 132 11.45 16.94 -35.12
C ARG A 132 10.88 15.61 -35.62
N ALA A 133 10.14 14.91 -34.76
CA ALA A 133 9.40 13.74 -35.17
C ALA A 133 8.20 14.13 -36.04
N CYS A 134 8.11 13.54 -37.24
CA CYS A 134 7.00 13.72 -38.16
C CYS A 134 6.06 12.50 -38.21
N VAL A 135 6.49 11.33 -37.69
CA VAL A 135 5.71 10.09 -37.74
C VAL A 135 5.67 9.41 -36.37
N LYS A 136 4.48 8.94 -35.95
CA LYS A 136 4.26 8.15 -34.72
C LYS A 136 3.93 6.70 -35.07
N CYS A 137 4.68 5.76 -34.53
CA CYS A 137 4.43 4.33 -34.74
C CYS A 137 3.16 3.88 -34.01
N VAL A 138 2.23 3.24 -34.71
CA VAL A 138 0.96 2.74 -34.12
C VAL A 138 1.14 1.53 -33.20
N LYS A 139 2.25 0.81 -33.30
CA LYS A 139 2.51 -0.39 -32.47
C LYS A 139 3.20 -0.06 -31.15
N CYS A 140 4.28 0.72 -31.20
CA CYS A 140 5.07 1.04 -30.02
C CYS A 140 4.87 2.47 -29.51
N HIS A 141 4.04 3.27 -30.20
CA HIS A 141 3.70 4.67 -29.87
C HIS A 141 4.88 5.66 -29.82
N LYS A 142 6.07 5.24 -30.26
CA LYS A 142 7.28 6.08 -30.36
C LYS A 142 7.25 6.97 -31.60
N ALA A 143 7.89 8.14 -31.50
CA ALA A 143 7.92 9.16 -32.54
C ALA A 143 9.31 9.21 -33.22
N PHE A 144 9.32 9.35 -34.54
CA PHE A 144 10.53 9.30 -35.39
C PHE A 144 10.55 10.45 -36.40
N CYS A 145 11.75 10.95 -36.73
CA CYS A 145 11.96 11.91 -37.81
C CYS A 145 11.93 11.22 -39.19
N GLU A 146 11.88 12.02 -40.25
CA GLU A 146 11.78 11.55 -41.64
C GLU A 146 12.92 10.59 -42.02
N ASP A 147 14.13 10.87 -41.55
CA ASP A 147 15.31 10.03 -41.81
C ASP A 147 15.21 8.66 -41.11
N CYS A 148 14.80 8.65 -39.83
CA CYS A 148 14.63 7.41 -39.06
C CYS A 148 13.54 6.50 -39.63
N VAL A 149 12.46 7.05 -40.17
CA VAL A 149 11.39 6.28 -40.79
C VAL A 149 11.87 5.57 -42.05
N HIS A 150 12.74 6.21 -42.83
CA HIS A 150 13.32 5.60 -44.04
C HIS A 150 14.28 4.46 -43.71
N VAL A 151 15.09 4.59 -42.66
CA VAL A 151 16.02 3.53 -42.21
C VAL A 151 15.25 2.32 -41.64
N LEU A 152 14.16 2.55 -40.89
CA LEU A 152 13.36 1.48 -40.29
C LEU A 152 12.51 0.67 -41.31
N ARG A 153 12.34 1.16 -42.55
CA ARG A 153 11.65 0.41 -43.62
C ARG A 153 12.42 -0.82 -44.12
N LEU A 154 13.70 -0.98 -43.79
CA LEU A 154 14.45 -2.22 -44.07
C LEU A 154 14.05 -3.41 -43.18
N ALA A 155 13.25 -3.20 -42.13
CA ALA A 155 12.81 -4.23 -41.19
C ALA A 155 11.29 -4.56 -41.24
N GLY A 156 10.64 -4.36 -42.39
CA GLY A 156 9.36 -5.06 -42.70
C GLY A 156 8.09 -4.52 -42.04
N GLY A 157 7.92 -3.19 -41.91
CA GLY A 157 6.68 -2.59 -41.39
C GLY A 157 5.92 -1.78 -42.45
N ASN A 158 4.82 -2.32 -42.99
CA ASN A 158 3.95 -1.61 -43.92
C ASN A 158 3.29 -0.39 -43.24
N THR A 159 3.61 0.81 -43.73
CA THR A 159 2.85 2.03 -43.42
C THR A 159 2.04 2.42 -44.65
N ARG A 160 0.71 2.37 -44.54
CA ARG A 160 -0.20 2.95 -45.53
C ARG A 160 -0.32 4.44 -45.21
N ILE A 161 0.02 5.27 -46.20
CA ILE A 161 -0.16 6.72 -46.20
C ILE A 161 -1.63 7.11 -46.06
#